data_AF-A0A1Q9AGQ5-F1
#
_entry.id   AF-A0A1Q9AGQ5-F1
#
_cell.length_a   1.000
_cell.length_b   1.000
_cell.length_c   1.000
_cell.angle_alpha   90.00
_cell.angle_beta   90.00
_cell.angle_gamma   90.00
#
_symmetry.space_group_name_H-M   'P 1'
#
loop_
_entity.id
_entity.type
_entity.pdbx_description
1 polymer ?
#
loop_
_entity_poly.entity_id
_entity_poly.type
_entity_poly.pdbx_seq_one_letter_code
_entity_poly.pdbx_strand_id
1 'polypeptide(L)'
;MLPEPHVQTFLEAVRLQSADAAFEAFAALTRATLGSRLLTASALEIEDGKVTEGRSRRIYTDNPEVYPVGGFKPIPDNKWTDIVLRRQQVFSTLSIEEIAEVLFDWEIIRSLGCESNVNVPIIVGGQVIGTLNLLDKAGSYTAERLAPLPELMPYAVIAFLLVTRPR
;
A
#
# COMPACT_ATOMS: atom_id res chain seq x y z
N MET A 1 -15.04 -8.08 10.83
CA MET A 1 -14.40 -9.33 11.34
C MET A 1 -13.53 -9.91 10.25
N LEU A 2 -12.22 -9.84 10.47
CA LEU A 2 -11.22 -10.36 9.55
C LEU A 2 -11.23 -11.90 9.48
N PRO A 3 -10.90 -12.49 8.33
CA PRO A 3 -10.85 -13.95 8.18
C PRO A 3 -9.69 -14.56 9.00
N GLU A 4 -10.05 -15.36 10.01
CA GLU A 4 -9.15 -15.92 11.01
C GLU A 4 -7.93 -16.68 10.45
N PRO A 5 -8.06 -17.53 9.41
CA PRO A 5 -6.89 -18.24 8.87
C PRO A 5 -5.80 -17.30 8.36
N HIS A 6 -6.17 -16.20 7.70
CA HIS A 6 -5.21 -15.22 7.18
C HIS A 6 -4.55 -14.43 8.31
N VAL A 7 -5.30 -14.13 9.37
CA VAL A 7 -4.75 -13.49 10.57
C VAL A 7 -3.70 -14.38 11.24
N GLN A 8 -3.98 -15.68 11.40
CA GLN A 8 -3.01 -16.61 12.01
C GLN A 8 -1.73 -16.74 11.19
N THR A 9 -1.84 -16.87 9.86
CA THR A 9 -0.67 -16.91 8.96
C THR A 9 0.18 -15.64 9.09
N PHE A 10 -0.46 -14.47 9.17
CA PHE A 10 0.26 -13.21 9.36
C PHE A 10 1.00 -13.18 10.70
N LEU A 11 0.34 -13.55 11.80
CA LEU A 11 0.94 -13.52 13.13
C LEU A 11 2.12 -14.50 13.25
N GLU A 12 2.05 -15.66 12.62
CA GLU A 12 3.17 -16.60 12.58
C GLU A 12 4.36 -16.03 11.78
N ALA A 13 4.12 -15.38 10.64
CA ALA A 13 5.17 -14.72 9.88
C ALA A 13 5.88 -13.60 10.67
N VAL A 14 5.09 -12.81 11.43
CA VAL A 14 5.63 -11.79 12.34
C VAL A 14 6.46 -12.41 13.46
N ARG A 15 5.99 -13.50 14.07
CA ARG A 15 6.71 -14.22 15.12
C ARG A 15 8.07 -14.73 14.63
N LEU A 16 8.13 -15.20 13.38
CA LEU A 16 9.36 -15.68 12.73
C LEU A 16 10.22 -14.54 12.16
N GLN A 17 9.80 -13.27 12.31
CA GLN A 17 10.47 -12.08 11.77
C GLN A 17 10.72 -12.14 10.25
N SER A 18 9.82 -12.78 9.50
CA SER A 18 9.88 -12.83 8.04
C SER A 18 9.03 -11.72 7.43
N ALA A 19 9.68 -10.66 6.95
CA ALA A 19 8.98 -9.53 6.33
C ALA A 19 8.24 -9.94 5.06
N ASP A 20 8.87 -10.73 4.18
CA ASP A 20 8.26 -11.19 2.94
C ASP A 20 7.01 -12.02 3.22
N ALA A 21 7.10 -13.01 4.12
CA ALA A 21 5.95 -13.84 4.49
C ALA A 21 4.84 -13.02 5.18
N ALA A 22 5.20 -11.99 5.96
CA ALA A 22 4.22 -11.12 6.59
C ALA A 22 3.48 -10.28 5.55
N PHE A 23 4.16 -9.76 4.53
CA PHE A 23 3.50 -9.04 3.45
C PHE A 23 2.66 -9.96 2.56
N GLU A 24 3.11 -11.17 2.25
CA GLU A 24 2.31 -12.17 1.52
C GLU A 24 1.02 -12.51 2.27
N ALA A 25 1.13 -12.78 3.57
CA ALA A 25 -0.02 -13.05 4.43
C ALA A 25 -0.96 -11.83 4.53
N PHE A 26 -0.40 -10.62 4.63
CA PHE A 26 -1.16 -9.38 4.64
C PHE A 26 -1.88 -9.12 3.31
N ALA A 27 -1.25 -9.45 2.19
CA ALA A 27 -1.87 -9.32 0.88
C ALA A 27 -3.02 -10.30 0.70
N ALA A 28 -2.85 -11.54 1.17
CA ALA A 28 -3.94 -12.52 1.22
C ALA A 28 -5.09 -12.05 2.12
N LEU A 29 -4.79 -11.51 3.30
CA LEU A 29 -5.78 -10.95 4.22
C LEU A 29 -6.55 -9.78 3.58
N THR A 30 -5.84 -8.87 2.93
CA THR A 30 -6.42 -7.70 2.25
C THR A 30 -7.27 -8.12 1.06
N ARG A 31 -6.83 -9.13 0.28
CA ARG A 31 -7.61 -9.71 -0.81
C ARG A 31 -8.87 -10.39 -0.30
N ALA A 32 -8.80 -11.14 0.80
CA ALA A 32 -9.98 -11.78 1.37
C ALA A 32 -10.99 -10.79 1.98
N THR A 33 -10.50 -9.63 2.46
CA THR A 33 -11.33 -8.62 3.15
C THR A 33 -11.87 -7.56 2.20
N LEU A 34 -11.03 -7.07 1.29
CA LEU A 34 -11.34 -5.98 0.36
C LEU A 34 -11.35 -6.43 -1.10
N GLY A 35 -11.03 -7.67 -1.47
CA GLY A 35 -11.10 -8.16 -2.86
C GLY A 35 -10.08 -7.58 -3.85
N SER A 36 -9.02 -6.90 -3.42
CA SER A 36 -8.07 -6.22 -4.32
C SER A 36 -7.44 -7.16 -5.35
N ARG A 37 -7.30 -6.71 -6.60
CA ARG A 37 -6.65 -7.48 -7.68
C ARG A 37 -5.13 -7.50 -7.52
N LEU A 38 -4.56 -6.34 -7.20
CA LEU A 38 -3.12 -6.13 -7.06
C LEU A 38 -2.83 -5.25 -5.85
N LEU A 39 -1.82 -5.63 -5.09
CA LEU A 39 -1.30 -4.90 -3.94
C LEU A 39 0.19 -4.64 -4.12
N THR A 40 0.61 -3.42 -3.82
CA THR A 40 2.04 -3.08 -3.62
C THR A 40 2.22 -2.27 -2.36
N ALA A 41 3.40 -2.34 -1.77
CA ALA A 41 3.79 -1.53 -0.62
C ALA A 41 5.09 -0.78 -0.94
N SER A 42 5.12 0.51 -0.62
CA SER A 42 6.29 1.36 -0.83
C SER A 42 6.68 2.04 0.48
N ALA A 43 7.92 1.87 0.92
CA ALA A 43 8.49 2.64 2.03
C ALA A 43 8.96 4.00 1.52
N LEU A 44 8.82 5.05 2.33
CA LEU A 44 9.46 6.33 2.06
C LEU A 44 10.90 6.31 2.58
N GLU A 45 11.79 7.06 1.94
CA GLU A 45 13.14 7.27 2.50
C GLU A 45 13.04 8.04 3.82
N ILE A 46 13.87 7.65 4.79
CA ILE A 46 13.97 8.27 6.11
C ILE A 46 15.42 8.73 6.27
N GLU A 47 15.62 10.01 6.54
CA GLU A 47 16.91 10.64 6.84
C GLU A 47 16.81 11.36 8.18
N ASP A 48 17.77 11.15 9.08
CA ASP A 48 17.79 11.71 10.45
C ASP A 48 16.47 11.50 11.24
N GLY A 49 15.84 10.33 11.08
CA GLY A 49 14.57 10.01 11.75
C GLY A 49 13.37 10.80 11.22
N LYS A 50 13.50 11.42 10.04
CA LYS A 50 12.42 12.12 9.34
C LYS A 50 12.25 11.56 7.94
N VAL A 51 11.01 11.40 7.53
CA VAL A 51 10.66 11.02 6.17
C VAL A 51 11.11 12.12 5.22
N THR A 52 11.95 11.79 4.23
CA THR A 52 12.31 12.74 3.18
C THR A 52 11.31 12.61 2.04
N GLU A 53 10.75 13.74 1.60
CA GLU A 53 9.74 13.77 0.52
C GLU A 53 10.34 13.45 -0.87
N GLY A 54 11.58 12.98 -0.94
CA GLY A 54 12.29 12.83 -2.21
C GLY A 54 11.93 11.57 -2.98
N ARG A 55 11.85 10.42 -2.29
CA ARG A 55 11.78 9.11 -2.95
C ARG A 55 11.02 8.09 -2.13
N SER A 56 10.34 7.20 -2.85
CA SER A 56 9.76 5.97 -2.31
C SER A 56 10.44 4.76 -2.92
N ARG A 57 10.56 3.68 -2.14
CA ARG A 57 11.10 2.39 -2.56
C ARG A 57 10.04 1.32 -2.39
N ARG A 58 9.79 0.53 -3.44
CA ARG A 58 8.88 -0.61 -3.33
C ARG A 58 9.50 -1.67 -2.43
N ILE A 59 8.78 -2.08 -1.39
CA ILE A 59 9.20 -3.11 -0.42
C ILE A 59 8.43 -4.41 -0.60
N TYR A 60 7.26 -4.38 -1.25
CA TYR A 60 6.48 -5.57 -1.56
C TYR A 60 5.58 -5.37 -2.80
N THR A 61 5.25 -6.49 -3.47
CA THR A 61 4.38 -6.55 -4.65
C THR A 61 3.75 -7.93 -4.79
N ASP A 62 2.47 -7.98 -5.17
CA ASP A 62 1.82 -9.21 -5.64
C ASP A 62 2.13 -9.51 -7.13
N ASN A 63 2.80 -8.60 -7.85
CA ASN A 63 3.14 -8.73 -9.26
C ASN A 63 4.58 -8.25 -9.54
N PRO A 64 5.59 -9.09 -9.24
CA PRO A 64 7.00 -8.69 -9.34
C PRO A 64 7.49 -8.53 -10.78
N GLU A 65 6.83 -9.15 -11.77
CA GLU A 65 7.18 -9.01 -13.19
C GLU A 65 6.98 -7.57 -13.68
N VAL A 66 5.84 -6.97 -13.34
CA VAL A 66 5.50 -5.59 -13.74
C VAL A 66 5.97 -4.56 -12.72
N TYR A 67 5.93 -4.92 -11.44
CA TYR A 67 6.27 -4.05 -10.33
C TYR A 67 7.35 -4.69 -9.45
N PRO A 68 8.59 -4.81 -9.92
CA PRO A 68 9.66 -5.41 -9.13
C PRO A 68 9.87 -4.67 -7.80
N VAL A 69 10.25 -5.43 -6.76
CA VAL A 69 10.68 -4.89 -5.47
C VAL A 69 11.99 -4.13 -5.66
N GLY A 70 12.19 -3.07 -4.88
CA GLY A 70 13.24 -2.10 -5.11
C GLY A 70 12.83 -1.02 -6.11
N GLY A 71 13.82 -0.31 -6.63
CA GLY A 71 13.60 0.88 -7.46
C GLY A 71 13.14 2.08 -6.64
N PHE A 72 13.81 3.21 -6.83
CA PHE A 72 13.37 4.48 -6.25
C PHE A 72 12.50 5.20 -7.26
N LYS A 73 11.31 5.61 -6.82
CA LYS A 73 10.44 6.49 -7.59
C LYS A 73 10.41 7.86 -6.93
N PRO A 74 10.60 8.96 -7.69
CA PRO A 74 10.36 10.29 -7.16
C PRO A 74 8.90 10.43 -6.75
N ILE A 75 8.66 11.16 -5.68
CA ILE A 75 7.31 11.47 -5.20
C ILE A 75 6.81 12.65 -6.05
N PRO A 76 5.69 12.53 -6.80
CA PRO A 76 5.17 13.64 -7.58
C PRO A 76 4.64 14.74 -6.67
N ASP A 77 4.66 16.01 -7.08
CA ASP A 77 3.97 17.07 -6.35
C ASP A 77 2.57 17.30 -6.94
N ASN A 78 1.59 16.57 -6.42
CA ASN A 78 0.20 16.62 -6.91
C ASN A 78 -0.82 16.31 -5.80
N LYS A 79 -2.09 16.16 -6.20
CA LYS A 79 -3.22 15.87 -5.31
C LYS A 79 -3.01 14.61 -4.45
N TRP A 80 -2.38 13.57 -4.99
CA TRP A 80 -2.08 12.35 -4.24
C TRP A 80 -1.10 12.65 -3.09
N THR A 81 -0.02 13.39 -3.36
CA THR A 81 0.96 13.76 -2.32
C THR A 81 0.34 14.62 -1.22
N ASP A 82 -0.50 15.59 -1.60
CA ASP A 82 -1.20 16.43 -0.63
C ASP A 82 -2.09 15.60 0.31
N ILE A 83 -2.88 14.68 -0.24
CA ILE A 83 -3.84 13.90 0.55
C ILE A 83 -3.14 12.79 1.35
N VAL A 84 -2.30 11.99 0.69
CA VAL A 84 -1.73 10.77 1.29
C VAL A 84 -0.57 11.12 2.21
N LEU A 85 0.34 12.01 1.80
CA LEU A 85 1.56 12.28 2.56
C LEU A 85 1.39 13.45 3.53
N ARG A 86 0.85 14.59 3.06
CA ARG A 86 0.74 15.80 3.89
C ARG A 86 -0.44 15.73 4.86
N ARG A 87 -1.64 15.36 4.38
CA ARG A 87 -2.85 15.23 5.22
C ARG A 87 -2.97 13.88 5.90
N GLN A 88 -2.15 12.89 5.53
CA GLN A 88 -2.16 11.54 6.09
C GLN A 88 -3.52 10.84 5.95
N GLN A 89 -4.17 11.03 4.81
CA GLN A 89 -5.50 10.52 4.51
C GLN A 89 -5.48 9.47 3.40
N VAL A 90 -6.44 8.55 3.46
CA VAL A 90 -6.69 7.60 2.38
C VAL A 90 -7.14 8.37 1.13
N PHE A 91 -6.53 8.05 -0.01
CA PHE A 91 -6.90 8.60 -1.31
C PHE A 91 -7.38 7.47 -2.21
N SER A 92 -8.53 7.61 -2.85
CA SER A 92 -9.08 6.62 -3.77
C SER A 92 -9.56 7.28 -5.06
N THR A 93 -9.44 6.53 -6.15
CA THR A 93 -10.00 6.86 -7.46
C THR A 93 -10.87 5.69 -7.93
N LEU A 94 -11.87 5.97 -8.75
CA LEU A 94 -12.84 5.01 -9.26
C LEU A 94 -12.75 4.84 -10.79
N SER A 95 -12.00 5.68 -11.50
CA SER A 95 -11.77 5.54 -12.94
C SER A 95 -10.30 5.69 -13.34
N ILE A 96 -9.96 5.19 -14.54
CA ILE A 96 -8.58 5.28 -15.06
C ILE A 96 -8.21 6.73 -15.40
N GLU A 97 -9.20 7.56 -15.76
CA GLU A 97 -9.01 8.99 -15.99
C GLU A 97 -8.58 9.70 -14.71
N GLU A 98 -9.22 9.39 -13.57
CA GLU A 98 -8.81 9.92 -12.26
C GLU A 98 -7.42 9.43 -11.85
N ILE A 99 -7.06 8.19 -12.18
CA ILE A 99 -5.69 7.67 -11.98
C ILE A 99 -4.69 8.45 -12.83
N ALA A 100 -5.01 8.72 -14.09
CA ALA A 100 -4.11 9.42 -15.02
C ALA A 100 -3.77 10.85 -14.59
N GLU A 101 -4.63 11.49 -13.78
CA GLU A 101 -4.35 12.81 -13.19
C GLU A 101 -3.24 12.78 -12.13
N VAL A 102 -3.00 11.63 -11.49
CA VAL A 102 -2.18 11.56 -10.27
C VAL A 102 -1.07 10.51 -10.31
N LEU A 103 -1.19 9.45 -11.11
CA LEU A 103 -0.18 8.39 -11.25
C LEU A 103 0.39 8.36 -12.68
N PHE A 104 1.71 8.47 -12.79
CA PHE A 104 2.40 8.48 -14.09
C PHE A 104 2.33 7.14 -14.83
N ASP A 105 2.16 6.02 -14.11
CA ASP A 105 2.12 4.66 -14.66
C ASP A 105 0.70 4.17 -14.96
N TRP A 106 -0.25 5.10 -15.17
CA TRP A 106 -1.65 4.79 -15.49
C TRP A 106 -1.80 3.88 -16.72
N GLU A 107 -0.94 3.99 -17.74
CA GLU A 107 -0.98 3.09 -18.91
C GLU A 107 -0.66 1.64 -18.54
N ILE A 108 0.29 1.43 -17.61
CA ILE A 108 0.63 0.11 -17.06
C ILE A 108 -0.53 -0.39 -16.20
N ILE A 109 -1.10 0.46 -15.36
CA ILE A 109 -2.27 0.11 -14.53
C ILE A 109 -3.43 -0.36 -15.43
N ARG A 110 -3.71 0.36 -16.51
CA ARG A 110 -4.74 0.01 -17.50
C ARG A 110 -4.43 -1.31 -18.20
N SER A 111 -3.18 -1.57 -18.59
CA SER A 111 -2.80 -2.81 -19.26
C SER A 111 -2.95 -4.06 -18.37
N LEU A 112 -2.92 -3.87 -17.04
CA LEU A 112 -3.20 -4.91 -16.05
C LEU A 112 -4.71 -5.17 -15.83
N GLY A 113 -5.57 -4.42 -16.52
CA GLY A 113 -7.03 -4.46 -16.35
C GLY A 113 -7.51 -3.76 -15.09
N CYS A 114 -6.71 -2.82 -14.56
CA CYS A 114 -7.08 -2.01 -13.40
C CYS A 114 -7.46 -0.60 -13.86
N GLU A 115 -8.49 -0.04 -13.23
CA GLU A 115 -9.03 1.28 -13.56
C GLU A 115 -9.52 2.02 -12.31
N SER A 116 -9.18 1.53 -11.11
CA SER A 116 -9.43 2.23 -9.86
C SER A 116 -8.30 1.90 -8.87
N ASN A 117 -8.07 2.79 -7.92
CA ASN A 117 -7.03 2.61 -6.91
C ASN A 117 -7.46 3.09 -5.52
N VAL A 118 -6.72 2.60 -4.53
CA VAL A 118 -6.64 3.26 -3.23
C VAL A 118 -5.19 3.28 -2.76
N ASN A 119 -4.77 4.44 -2.26
CA ASN A 119 -3.48 4.68 -1.63
C ASN A 119 -3.71 4.99 -0.16
N VAL A 120 -3.13 4.16 0.71
CA VAL A 120 -3.33 4.19 2.15
C VAL A 120 -2.00 4.55 2.82
N PRO A 121 -1.92 5.66 3.56
CA PRO A 121 -0.71 6.02 4.27
C PRO A 121 -0.50 5.11 5.48
N ILE A 122 0.74 4.66 5.68
CA ILE A 122 1.16 3.90 6.86
C ILE A 122 1.81 4.87 7.82
N ILE A 123 1.16 5.13 8.95
CA ILE A 123 1.53 6.21 9.88
C ILE A 123 2.08 5.62 11.17
N VAL A 124 3.29 6.06 11.56
CA VAL A 124 3.91 5.70 12.84
C VAL A 124 4.51 6.98 13.45
N GLY A 125 4.21 7.24 14.73
CA GLY A 125 4.71 8.44 15.42
C GLY A 125 4.30 9.76 14.75
N GLY A 126 3.14 9.80 14.08
CA GLY A 126 2.67 10.97 13.34
C GLY A 126 3.39 11.22 12.01
N GLN A 127 4.17 10.26 11.51
CA GLN A 127 4.86 10.33 10.21
C GLN A 127 4.40 9.22 9.28
N VAL A 128 4.26 9.51 7.99
CA VAL A 128 3.97 8.50 6.95
C VAL A 128 5.25 7.76 6.60
N ILE A 129 5.41 6.52 7.06
CA ILE A 129 6.61 5.70 6.78
C ILE A 129 6.53 4.97 5.42
N GLY A 130 5.38 5.03 4.75
CA GLY A 130 5.13 4.35 3.50
C GLY A 130 3.69 4.39 3.07
N THR A 131 3.40 3.80 1.91
CA THR A 131 2.06 3.69 1.36
C THR A 131 1.75 2.26 0.94
N LEU A 132 0.53 1.81 1.26
CA LEU A 132 -0.09 0.65 0.68
C LEU A 132 -0.90 1.10 -0.55
N ASN A 133 -0.72 0.43 -1.68
CA ASN A 133 -1.38 0.80 -2.94
C ASN A 133 -2.14 -0.41 -3.47
N LEU A 134 -3.46 -0.29 -3.59
CA LEU A 134 -4.33 -1.34 -4.09
C LEU A 134 -4.89 -0.91 -5.46
N LEU A 135 -4.95 -1.85 -6.40
CA LEU A 135 -5.50 -1.65 -7.74
C LEU A 135 -6.56 -2.71 -8.03
N ASP A 136 -7.60 -2.29 -8.73
CA ASP A 136 -8.67 -3.17 -9.21
C ASP A 136 -9.41 -2.53 -10.41
N LYS A 137 -10.38 -3.23 -10.99
CA LYS A 137 -11.26 -2.74 -12.07
C LYS A 137 -11.99 -1.45 -11.69
N ALA A 138 -12.53 -0.75 -12.67
CA ALA A 138 -13.28 0.50 -12.46
C ALA A 138 -14.36 0.38 -11.38
N GLY A 139 -14.56 1.45 -10.61
CA GLY A 139 -15.61 1.55 -9.58
C GLY A 139 -15.41 0.67 -8.35
N SER A 140 -14.24 0.03 -8.19
CA SER A 140 -14.04 -0.96 -7.14
C SER A 140 -14.02 -0.37 -5.74
N TYR A 141 -13.24 0.67 -5.48
CA TYR A 141 -12.96 1.17 -4.13
C TYR A 141 -14.02 2.13 -3.60
N THR A 142 -15.26 1.65 -3.48
CA THR A 142 -16.36 2.40 -2.85
C THR A 142 -16.16 2.54 -1.34
N ALA A 143 -16.88 3.48 -0.72
CA ALA A 143 -16.88 3.65 0.74
C ALA A 143 -17.31 2.37 1.48
N GLU A 144 -18.28 1.64 0.95
CA GLU A 144 -18.71 0.35 1.50
C GLU A 144 -17.59 -0.68 1.45
N ARG A 145 -16.92 -0.82 0.30
CA ARG A 145 -15.80 -1.76 0.16
C ARG A 145 -14.63 -1.41 1.05
N LEU A 146 -14.38 -0.13 1.28
CA LEU A 146 -13.30 0.37 2.14
C LEU A 146 -13.67 0.42 3.64
N ALA A 147 -14.93 0.17 4.01
CA ALA A 147 -15.37 0.19 5.40
C ALA A 147 -14.52 -0.69 6.35
N PRO A 148 -14.02 -1.88 5.94
CA PRO A 148 -13.15 -2.71 6.77
C PRO A 148 -11.68 -2.26 6.82
N LEU A 149 -11.26 -1.28 6.01
CA LEU A 149 -9.85 -0.86 5.92
C LEU A 149 -9.22 -0.53 7.29
N PRO A 150 -9.90 0.16 8.22
CA PRO A 150 -9.35 0.41 9.56
C PRO A 150 -8.98 -0.86 10.33
N GLU A 151 -9.70 -1.98 10.14
CA GLU A 151 -9.38 -3.27 10.77
C GLU A 151 -8.06 -3.85 10.24
N LEU A 152 -7.66 -3.54 9.00
CA LEU A 152 -6.43 -4.01 8.37
C LEU A 152 -5.20 -3.18 8.76
N MET A 153 -5.38 -1.94 9.20
CA MET A 153 -4.27 -1.01 9.44
C MET A 153 -3.22 -1.50 10.43
N PRO A 154 -3.56 -2.15 11.56
CA PRO A 154 -2.54 -2.69 12.47
C PRO A 154 -1.61 -3.69 11.79
N TYR A 155 -2.14 -4.54 10.92
CA TYR A 155 -1.37 -5.55 10.17
C TYR A 155 -0.45 -4.90 9.16
N ALA A 156 -0.94 -3.91 8.42
CA ALA A 156 -0.13 -3.12 7.50
C ALA A 156 1.05 -2.45 8.23
N VAL A 157 0.78 -1.78 9.37
CA VAL A 157 1.82 -1.13 10.17
C VAL A 157 2.86 -2.13 10.66
N ILE A 158 2.45 -3.28 11.18
CA ILE A 158 3.38 -4.33 11.64
C ILE A 158 4.27 -4.83 10.49
N ALA A 159 3.69 -5.10 9.31
CA ALA A 159 4.45 -5.55 8.14
C ALA A 159 5.50 -4.52 7.71
N PHE A 160 5.15 -3.24 7.67
CA PHE A 160 6.09 -2.17 7.36
C PHE A 160 7.21 -2.07 8.40
N LEU A 161 6.88 -2.17 9.70
CA LEU A 161 7.87 -2.09 10.77
C LEU A 161 8.87 -3.25 10.77
N LEU A 162 8.56 -4.41 10.18
CA LEU A 162 9.54 -5.48 9.97
C LEU A 162 10.64 -5.09 8.97
N VAL A 163 10.38 -4.13 8.09
CA VAL A 163 11.33 -3.67 7.06
C VAL A 163 11.98 -2.33 7.42
N THR A 164 11.23 -1.41 8.03
CA THR A 164 11.65 -0.01 8.21
C THR A 164 12.26 0.30 9.57
N ARG A 165 12.19 -0.62 10.54
CA ARG A 165 12.84 -0.40 11.83
C ARG A 165 14.36 -0.33 11.67
N PRO A 166 15.03 0.69 12.25
CA PRO A 166 16.47 0.64 12.46
C PRO A 166 16.78 -0.61 13.31
N ARG A 167 17.80 -1.36 12.92
CA ARG A 167 18.38 -2.40 13.79
C ARG A 167 19.21 -1.75 14.89
#